data_AF-A0A0D0VCM4-F1
#
_entry.id   AF-A0A0D0VCM4-F1
#
_cell.length_a   1.000
_cell.length_b   1.000
_cell.length_c   1.000
_cell.angle_alpha   90.00
_cell.angle_beta   90.00
_cell.angle_gamma   90.00
#
_symmetry.space_group_name_H-M   'P 1'
#
loop_
_entity.id
_entity.type
_entity.pdbx_description
1 polymer ?
#
loop_
_entity_poly.entity_id
_entity_poly.type
_entity_poly.pdbx_seq_one_letter_code
_entity_poly.pdbx_strand_id
1 'polypeptide(L)'
;MNMMLQLKASPTALLLERLVDHAKQQDDMLALLAELLAKQTKQSAFKECHMPWGIPLPKATDIPCFQGPLSDADSVLTHLCSLQQLFQSHALLTPMDNEEMEEQQQGTVIEIANNSLQCAGLIGWVEHDGHLMEKESVTTWEDWSAAFKVKAMPSHWEFHESCISFHLSLHEVSPESWCKFDNDVILHCSHLYGTHLYPKDKQITDFYWAACPEHLFLCLVDKCKVQMRRPSLSDWRECVGTLGASLHSNSVEEHS
;
A
#
# COMPACT_ATOMS: atom_id res chain seq x y z
N MET A 1 -29.46 -14.19 78.12
CA MET A 1 -30.27 -14.04 76.90
C MET A 1 -29.86 -12.72 76.25
N ASN A 2 -29.34 -12.80 75.02
CA ASN A 2 -28.64 -11.73 74.32
C ASN A 2 -29.43 -10.42 74.21
N MET A 3 -28.79 -9.29 74.51
CA MET A 3 -29.16 -8.00 73.93
C MET A 3 -28.14 -7.64 72.84
N MET A 4 -28.62 -7.66 71.59
CA MET A 4 -27.96 -7.09 70.42
C MET A 4 -27.88 -5.57 70.58
N LEU A 5 -26.67 -5.01 70.58
CA LEU A 5 -26.44 -3.59 70.31
C LEU A 5 -26.20 -3.41 68.81
N GLN A 6 -27.21 -2.91 68.13
CA GLN A 6 -27.12 -2.40 66.76
C GLN A 6 -26.28 -1.11 66.78
N LEU A 7 -25.02 -1.18 66.33
CA LEU A 7 -24.21 0.01 66.04
C LEU A 7 -24.80 0.70 64.81
N LYS A 8 -25.54 1.80 65.02
CA LYS A 8 -25.87 2.74 63.95
C LYS A 8 -24.60 3.48 63.54
N ALA A 9 -24.16 3.31 62.30
CA ALA A 9 -23.08 4.08 61.72
C ALA A 9 -23.41 5.59 61.79
N SER A 10 -22.47 6.37 62.32
CA SER A 10 -22.61 7.83 62.43
C SER A 10 -22.75 8.47 61.04
N PRO A 11 -23.59 9.51 60.87
CA PRO A 11 -23.73 10.22 59.59
C PRO A 11 -22.39 10.70 59.00
N THR A 12 -21.41 11.00 59.85
CA THR A 12 -20.06 11.42 59.46
C THR A 12 -19.26 10.27 58.84
N ALA A 13 -19.47 9.03 59.29
CA ALA A 13 -18.78 7.86 58.75
C ALA A 13 -19.27 7.52 57.33
N LEU A 14 -20.57 7.63 57.09
CA LEU A 14 -21.16 7.46 55.75
C LEU A 14 -20.72 8.56 54.76
N LEU A 15 -20.47 9.77 55.25
CA LEU A 15 -19.98 10.89 54.44
C LEU A 15 -18.51 10.71 54.06
N LEU A 16 -17.68 10.21 54.97
CA LEU A 16 -16.28 9.88 54.70
C LEU A 16 -16.15 8.71 53.73
N GLU A 17 -16.96 7.66 53.88
CA GLU A 17 -16.98 6.52 52.96
C GLU A 17 -17.36 6.96 51.54
N ARG A 18 -18.38 7.81 51.39
CA ARG A 18 -18.76 8.40 50.10
C ARG A 18 -17.70 9.31 49.49
N LEU A 19 -16.95 10.06 50.31
CA LEU A 19 -15.86 10.92 49.84
C LEU A 19 -14.66 10.09 49.39
N VAL A 20 -14.37 8.99 50.08
CA VAL A 20 -13.32 8.03 49.69
C VAL A 20 -13.68 7.31 48.40
N ASP A 21 -14.93 6.85 48.26
CA ASP A 21 -15.41 6.22 47.03
C ASP A 21 -15.38 7.18 45.84
N HIS A 22 -15.77 8.44 46.04
CA HIS A 22 -15.71 9.46 45.00
C HIS A 22 -14.27 9.83 44.61
N ALA A 23 -13.34 9.91 45.58
CA ALA A 23 -11.93 10.13 45.31
C ALA A 23 -11.31 8.97 44.52
N LYS A 24 -11.65 7.73 44.89
CA LYS A 24 -11.22 6.53 44.19
C LYS A 24 -11.74 6.45 42.76
N GLN A 25 -13.01 6.82 42.55
CA GLN A 25 -13.60 6.87 41.20
C GLN A 25 -12.95 7.97 40.32
N GLN A 26 -12.54 9.09 40.92
CA GLN A 26 -11.75 10.10 40.21
C GLN A 26 -10.35 9.62 39.87
N ASP A 27 -9.67 8.91 40.77
CA ASP A 27 -8.35 8.33 40.51
C ASP A 27 -8.41 7.23 39.43
N ASP A 28 -9.43 6.38 39.44
CA ASP A 28 -9.65 5.36 38.42
C ASP A 28 -9.92 6.01 37.04
N MET A 29 -10.71 7.08 37.00
CA MET A 29 -10.97 7.84 35.78
C MET A 29 -9.71 8.57 35.27
N LEU A 30 -8.89 9.12 36.17
CA LEU A 30 -7.61 9.74 35.83
C LEU A 30 -6.60 8.71 35.33
N ALA A 31 -6.57 7.50 35.91
CA ALA A 31 -5.77 6.39 35.42
C ALA A 31 -6.21 5.96 34.01
N LEU A 32 -7.51 5.90 33.75
CA LEU A 32 -8.05 5.54 32.44
C LEU A 32 -7.76 6.62 31.39
N LEU A 33 -7.88 7.91 31.77
CA LEU A 33 -7.47 9.03 30.91
C LEU A 33 -5.96 9.07 30.69
N ALA A 34 -5.15 8.76 31.70
CA ALA A 34 -3.70 8.66 31.57
C ALA A 34 -3.30 7.48 30.68
N GLU A 35 -4.01 6.35 30.75
CA GLU A 35 -3.79 5.19 29.89
C GLU A 35 -4.24 5.48 28.45
N LEU A 36 -5.39 6.15 28.26
CA LEU A 36 -5.85 6.60 26.94
C LEU A 36 -4.92 7.66 26.34
N LEU A 37 -4.46 8.62 27.15
CA LEU A 37 -3.46 9.60 26.72
C LEU A 37 -2.11 8.93 26.45
N ALA A 38 -1.67 7.95 27.24
CA ALA A 38 -0.43 7.22 26.96
C ALA A 38 -0.54 6.38 25.68
N LYS A 39 -1.70 5.77 25.41
CA LYS A 39 -1.99 5.07 24.15
C LYS A 39 -2.05 6.04 22.97
N GLN A 40 -2.69 7.20 23.14
CA GLN A 40 -2.74 8.26 22.14
C GLN A 40 -1.37 8.91 21.91
N THR A 41 -0.55 9.04 22.95
CA THR A 41 0.81 9.61 22.85
C THR A 41 1.77 8.59 22.25
N LYS A 42 1.58 7.28 22.45
CA LYS A 42 2.26 6.24 21.67
C LYS A 42 1.88 6.27 20.18
N GLN A 43 0.61 6.58 19.86
CA GLN A 43 0.17 6.79 18.47
C GLN A 43 0.62 8.14 17.89
N SER A 44 0.82 9.15 18.74
CA SER A 44 1.21 10.53 18.37
C SER A 44 2.71 10.78 18.46
N ALA A 45 3.50 9.83 18.97
CA ALA A 45 4.96 9.93 19.01
C ALA A 45 5.57 9.63 17.64
N PHE A 46 5.01 10.23 16.59
CA PHE A 46 5.81 10.60 15.44
C PHE A 46 6.72 11.73 15.94
N LYS A 47 7.80 11.35 16.61
CA LYS A 47 8.96 12.23 16.77
C LYS A 47 9.21 12.78 15.36
N GLU A 48 9.33 14.09 15.20
CA GLU A 48 9.91 14.67 14.00
C GLU A 48 11.36 14.14 13.91
N CYS A 49 11.51 12.90 13.45
CA CYS A 49 12.77 12.25 13.19
C CYS A 49 13.25 12.90 11.91
N HIS A 50 14.01 13.99 12.02
CA HIS A 50 14.95 14.31 10.96
C HIS A 50 15.95 13.16 10.90
N MET A 51 15.89 12.36 9.84
CA MET A 51 16.93 11.39 9.56
C MET A 51 18.24 12.13 9.30
N PRO A 52 19.38 11.60 9.75
CA PRO A 52 20.67 12.30 9.71
C PRO A 52 21.18 12.64 8.30
N TRP A 53 20.56 12.13 7.24
CA TRP A 53 20.99 12.31 5.85
C TRP A 53 20.11 13.26 5.01
N GLY A 54 19.19 14.01 5.63
CA GLY A 54 18.54 15.15 4.98
C GLY A 54 17.35 14.84 4.05
N ILE A 55 16.86 13.60 4.02
CA ILE A 55 15.56 13.29 3.41
C ILE A 55 14.46 13.69 4.39
N PRO A 56 13.57 14.64 4.02
CA PRO A 56 12.45 14.98 4.87
C PRO A 56 11.51 13.78 4.98
N LEU A 57 11.18 13.37 6.20
CA LEU A 57 10.13 12.38 6.40
C LEU A 57 8.76 12.98 6.10
N PRO A 58 7.81 12.14 5.62
CA PRO A 58 6.42 12.54 5.53
C PRO A 58 5.90 12.91 6.92
N LYS A 59 5.04 13.93 6.99
CA LYS A 59 4.38 14.28 8.24
C LYS A 59 3.38 13.17 8.59
N ALA A 60 3.17 12.95 9.88
CA ALA A 60 2.20 11.96 10.36
C ALA A 60 0.79 12.15 9.79
N THR A 61 0.37 13.39 9.53
CA THR A 61 -0.93 13.73 8.95
C THR A 61 -1.08 13.33 7.49
N ASP A 62 0.04 13.13 6.80
CA ASP A 62 0.09 12.89 5.35
C ASP A 62 0.22 11.38 5.06
N ILE A 63 0.45 10.55 6.09
CA ILE A 63 0.54 9.10 5.96
C ILE A 63 -0.89 8.54 5.81
N PRO A 64 -1.21 7.85 4.70
CA PRO A 64 -2.52 7.23 4.53
C PRO A 64 -2.72 6.16 5.62
N CYS A 65 -3.94 6.06 6.14
CA CYS A 65 -4.26 5.13 7.22
C CYS A 65 -5.22 4.05 6.74
N PHE A 66 -4.84 2.78 6.91
CA PHE A 66 -5.71 1.65 6.60
C PHE A 66 -6.54 1.27 7.82
N GLN A 67 -7.85 1.48 7.74
CA GLN A 67 -8.79 1.14 8.81
C GLN A 67 -9.59 -0.15 8.53
N GLY A 68 -9.36 -0.78 7.38
CA GLY A 68 -10.16 -1.89 6.86
C GLY A 68 -11.24 -1.43 5.87
N PRO A 69 -12.13 -2.34 5.44
CA PRO A 69 -12.27 -3.70 5.93
C PRO A 69 -11.15 -4.64 5.44
N LEU A 70 -10.92 -5.73 6.18
CA LEU A 70 -10.12 -6.86 5.68
C LEU A 70 -10.93 -7.64 4.65
N SER A 71 -10.22 -8.38 3.79
CA SER A 71 -10.78 -9.14 2.67
C SER A 71 -11.44 -8.30 1.57
N ASP A 72 -11.22 -6.99 1.57
CA ASP A 72 -11.59 -6.09 0.47
C ASP A 72 -10.34 -5.73 -0.35
N ALA A 73 -10.21 -6.32 -1.53
CA ALA A 73 -9.02 -6.18 -2.36
C ALA A 73 -8.79 -4.73 -2.79
N ASP A 74 -9.86 -4.02 -3.17
CA ASP A 74 -9.76 -2.65 -3.67
C ASP A 74 -9.23 -1.69 -2.59
N SER A 75 -9.74 -1.79 -1.35
CA SER A 75 -9.25 -1.00 -0.23
C SER A 75 -7.78 -1.28 0.11
N VAL A 76 -7.38 -2.56 0.09
CA VAL A 76 -5.99 -2.98 0.38
C VAL A 76 -5.03 -2.46 -0.70
N LEU A 77 -5.39 -2.62 -1.98
CA LEU A 77 -4.58 -2.15 -3.12
C LEU A 77 -4.50 -0.62 -3.16
N THR A 78 -5.61 0.07 -2.90
CA THR A 78 -5.64 1.54 -2.84
C THR A 78 -4.72 2.06 -1.73
N HIS A 79 -4.72 1.41 -0.56
CA HIS A 79 -3.81 1.77 0.53
C HIS A 79 -2.34 1.57 0.16
N LEU A 80 -2.00 0.40 -0.40
CA LEU A 80 -0.64 0.12 -0.87
C LEU A 80 -0.16 1.11 -1.92
N CYS A 81 -1.02 1.44 -2.90
CA CYS A 81 -0.72 2.42 -3.93
C CYS A 81 -0.45 3.81 -3.31
N SER A 82 -1.27 4.23 -2.35
CA SER A 82 -1.10 5.50 -1.64
C SER A 82 0.21 5.56 -0.86
N LEU A 83 0.58 4.49 -0.16
CA LEU A 83 1.87 4.39 0.54
C LEU A 83 3.05 4.42 -0.43
N GLN A 84 2.98 3.66 -1.52
CA GLN A 84 4.05 3.63 -2.51
C GLN A 84 4.27 5.02 -3.12
N GLN A 85 3.20 5.75 -3.44
CA GLN A 85 3.28 7.14 -3.91
C GLN A 85 3.89 8.08 -2.85
N LEU A 86 3.52 7.90 -1.58
CA LEU A 86 4.12 8.66 -0.49
C LEU A 86 5.63 8.42 -0.40
N PHE A 87 6.07 7.16 -0.44
CA PHE A 87 7.48 6.83 -0.36
C PHE A 87 8.26 7.33 -1.57
N GLN A 88 7.70 7.22 -2.77
CA GLN A 88 8.31 7.78 -3.99
C GLN A 88 8.45 9.30 -3.92
N SER A 89 7.41 10.02 -3.47
CA SER A 89 7.46 11.49 -3.35
C SER A 89 8.50 11.99 -2.34
N HIS A 90 8.86 11.16 -1.36
CA HIS A 90 9.89 11.45 -0.37
C HIS A 90 11.23 10.76 -0.67
N ALA A 91 11.39 10.17 -1.87
CA ALA A 91 12.60 9.43 -2.27
C ALA A 91 13.02 8.32 -1.28
N LEU A 92 12.06 7.74 -0.56
CA LEU A 92 12.30 6.69 0.44
C LEU A 92 12.49 5.30 -0.17
N LEU A 93 12.16 5.11 -1.45
CA LEU A 93 12.44 3.89 -2.22
C LEU A 93 13.63 4.05 -3.18
N THR A 94 14.34 5.18 -3.12
CA THR A 94 15.52 5.40 -3.95
C THR A 94 16.72 4.71 -3.31
N PRO A 95 17.44 3.83 -4.02
CA PRO A 95 18.64 3.19 -3.51
C PRO A 95 19.69 4.20 -3.04
N MET A 96 20.41 3.87 -1.97
CA MET A 96 21.48 4.69 -1.42
C MET A 96 22.84 4.07 -1.72
N ASP A 97 23.87 4.91 -1.93
CA ASP A 97 25.23 4.43 -2.17
C ASP A 97 25.88 3.84 -0.90
N ASN A 98 25.33 4.13 0.28
CA ASN A 98 25.83 3.65 1.57
C ASN A 98 24.87 2.60 2.14
N GLU A 99 25.39 1.39 2.32
CA GLU A 99 24.67 0.22 2.85
C GLU A 99 24.02 0.49 4.22
N GLU A 100 24.73 1.10 5.17
CA GLU A 100 24.17 1.40 6.51
C GLU A 100 23.00 2.40 6.42
N MET A 101 23.07 3.34 5.49
CA MET A 101 21.98 4.30 5.26
C MET A 101 20.80 3.67 4.53
N GLU A 102 21.07 2.73 3.62
CA GLU A 102 20.03 1.95 2.94
C GLU A 102 19.26 1.08 3.93
N GLU A 103 19.95 0.37 4.82
CA GLU A 103 19.33 -0.41 5.89
C GLU A 103 18.43 0.46 6.78
N GLN A 104 18.91 1.66 7.16
CA GLN A 104 18.14 2.57 7.99
C GLN A 104 16.94 3.20 7.22
N GLN A 105 17.09 3.46 5.93
CA GLN A 105 16.00 3.90 5.05
C GLN A 105 14.93 2.82 4.93
N GLN A 106 15.33 1.55 4.73
CA GLN A 106 14.41 0.41 4.68
C GLN A 106 13.64 0.27 6.00
N GLY A 107 14.34 0.28 7.14
CA GLY A 107 13.69 0.24 8.46
C GLY A 107 12.67 1.37 8.65
N THR A 108 12.98 2.57 8.17
CA THR A 108 12.06 3.73 8.20
C THR A 108 10.81 3.50 7.36
N VAL A 109 10.97 2.94 6.15
CA VAL A 109 9.84 2.62 5.26
C VAL A 109 8.91 1.61 5.93
N ILE A 110 9.49 0.57 6.55
CA ILE A 110 8.72 -0.47 7.24
C ILE A 110 8.03 0.10 8.50
N GLU A 111 8.69 0.95 9.27
CA GLU A 111 8.10 1.63 10.42
C GLU A 111 6.88 2.47 10.00
N ILE A 112 7.01 3.28 8.95
CA ILE A 112 5.88 4.07 8.41
C ILE A 112 4.75 3.15 7.93
N ALA A 113 5.08 2.08 7.23
CA ALA A 113 4.11 1.12 6.73
C ALA A 113 3.34 0.44 7.87
N ASN A 114 4.02 0.01 8.94
CA ASN A 114 3.40 -0.54 10.15
C ASN A 114 2.46 0.47 10.81
N ASN A 115 2.93 1.71 11.00
CA ASN A 115 2.17 2.79 11.64
C ASN A 115 0.95 3.24 10.81
N SER A 116 0.95 2.96 9.50
CA SER A 116 -0.18 3.23 8.62
C SER A 116 -1.39 2.30 8.89
N LEU A 117 -1.19 1.18 9.58
CA LEU A 117 -2.22 0.17 9.80
C LEU A 117 -2.97 0.40 11.12
N GLN A 118 -4.19 0.92 11.01
CA GLN A 118 -5.08 1.18 12.16
C GLN A 118 -6.24 0.17 12.27
N CYS A 119 -6.31 -0.79 11.35
CA CYS A 119 -7.32 -1.82 11.36
C CYS A 119 -7.15 -2.74 12.58
N ALA A 120 -8.20 -2.87 13.40
CA ALA A 120 -8.16 -3.70 14.61
C ALA A 120 -7.76 -5.16 14.35
N GLY A 121 -8.14 -5.71 13.19
CA GLY A 121 -7.79 -7.08 12.80
C GLY A 121 -6.31 -7.30 12.46
N LEU A 122 -5.52 -6.24 12.32
CA LEU A 122 -4.09 -6.31 11.98
C LEU A 122 -3.17 -5.94 13.15
N ILE A 123 -3.70 -5.46 14.27
CA ILE A 123 -2.88 -5.04 15.43
C ILE A 123 -1.93 -6.16 15.86
N GLY A 124 -2.44 -7.37 16.08
CA GLY A 124 -1.60 -8.50 16.49
C GLY A 124 -0.58 -8.92 15.43
N TRP A 125 -0.86 -8.72 14.14
CA TRP A 125 0.10 -8.99 13.07
C TRP A 125 1.22 -7.93 13.06
N VAL A 126 0.88 -6.64 13.20
CA VAL A 126 1.87 -5.57 13.30
C VAL A 126 2.76 -5.74 14.52
N GLU A 127 2.18 -6.09 15.67
CA GLU A 127 2.92 -6.29 16.92
C GLU A 127 3.95 -7.43 16.85
N HIS A 128 3.68 -8.46 16.04
CA HIS A 128 4.53 -9.65 15.91
C HIS A 128 5.39 -9.62 14.65
N ASP A 129 4.76 -9.76 13.49
CA ASP A 129 5.42 -9.85 12.19
C ASP A 129 5.92 -8.48 11.73
N GLY A 130 5.10 -7.43 11.87
CA GLY A 130 5.44 -6.07 11.43
C GLY A 130 6.69 -5.51 12.12
N HIS A 131 6.75 -5.58 13.45
CA HIS A 131 7.92 -5.14 14.21
C HIS A 131 9.14 -6.06 14.06
N LEU A 132 8.95 -7.32 13.69
CA LEU A 132 10.08 -8.20 13.34
C LEU A 132 10.70 -7.72 12.02
N MET A 133 9.86 -7.53 11.00
CA MET A 133 10.23 -7.00 9.69
C MET A 133 10.92 -5.63 9.77
N GLU A 134 10.48 -4.75 10.68
CA GLU A 134 11.10 -3.45 10.91
C GLU A 134 12.54 -3.54 11.46
N LYS A 135 12.81 -4.55 12.29
CA LYS A 135 14.13 -4.76 12.92
C LYS A 135 15.08 -5.55 12.03
N GLU A 136 14.54 -6.37 11.14
CA GLU A 136 15.32 -7.10 10.15
C GLU A 136 15.76 -6.13 9.07
N SER A 137 17.05 -5.77 9.05
CA SER A 137 17.64 -4.83 8.08
C SER A 137 17.63 -5.31 6.63
N VAL A 138 17.05 -6.48 6.37
CA VAL A 138 16.92 -7.11 5.05
C VAL A 138 15.50 -7.01 4.49
N THR A 139 14.52 -6.58 5.31
CA THR A 139 13.14 -6.54 4.85
C THR A 139 12.93 -5.36 3.92
N THR A 140 12.60 -5.67 2.68
CA THR A 140 12.29 -4.64 1.68
C THR A 140 10.83 -4.20 1.75
N TRP A 141 10.51 -3.07 1.13
CA TRP A 141 9.12 -2.63 0.94
C TRP A 141 8.29 -3.71 0.25
N GLU A 142 8.91 -4.39 -0.72
CA GLU A 142 8.32 -5.46 -1.49
C GLU A 142 7.92 -6.64 -0.58
N ASP A 143 8.83 -7.07 0.30
CA ASP A 143 8.57 -8.15 1.26
C ASP A 143 7.43 -7.80 2.22
N TRP A 144 7.45 -6.58 2.77
CA TRP A 144 6.38 -6.10 3.65
C TRP A 144 5.04 -6.03 2.94
N SER A 145 5.01 -5.48 1.72
CA SER A 145 3.78 -5.37 0.93
C SER A 145 3.19 -6.74 0.61
N ALA A 146 4.03 -7.74 0.33
CA ALA A 146 3.60 -9.11 0.09
C ALA A 146 3.02 -9.75 1.36
N ALA A 147 3.70 -9.60 2.51
CA ALA A 147 3.22 -10.11 3.79
C ALA A 147 1.89 -9.47 4.21
N PHE A 148 1.74 -8.16 4.01
CA PHE A 148 0.50 -7.44 4.26
C PHE A 148 -0.65 -7.96 3.36
N LYS A 149 -0.40 -8.14 2.05
CA LYS A 149 -1.40 -8.73 1.12
C LYS A 149 -1.87 -10.10 1.60
N VAL A 150 -0.96 -10.98 2.02
CA VAL A 150 -1.31 -12.32 2.54
C VAL A 150 -2.27 -12.25 3.74
N LYS A 151 -2.16 -11.23 4.57
CA LYS A 151 -3.01 -11.05 5.77
C LYS A 151 -4.31 -10.32 5.49
N ALA A 152 -4.29 -9.34 4.60
CA ALA A 152 -5.40 -8.41 4.40
C ALA A 152 -6.33 -8.78 3.24
N MET A 153 -5.84 -9.53 2.25
CA MET A 153 -6.59 -9.83 1.02
C MET A 153 -7.55 -11.02 1.16
N PRO A 154 -8.60 -11.10 0.31
CA PRO A 154 -9.42 -12.30 0.20
C PRO A 154 -8.64 -13.44 -0.47
N SER A 155 -8.92 -14.69 -0.13
CA SER A 155 -8.11 -15.88 -0.51
C SER A 155 -7.90 -16.15 -2.02
N HIS A 156 -8.68 -15.52 -2.90
CA HIS A 156 -8.63 -15.73 -4.36
C HIS A 156 -8.30 -14.44 -5.13
N TRP A 157 -7.83 -13.40 -4.44
CA TRP A 157 -7.57 -12.09 -5.03
C TRP A 157 -6.54 -12.16 -6.16
N GLU A 158 -5.46 -12.92 -6.00
CA GLU A 158 -4.40 -13.03 -7.01
C GLU A 158 -4.91 -13.66 -8.30
N PHE A 159 -5.79 -14.67 -8.18
CA PHE A 159 -6.41 -15.31 -9.34
C PHE A 159 -7.36 -14.35 -10.03
N HIS A 160 -8.18 -13.62 -9.27
CA HIS A 160 -9.08 -12.61 -9.81
C HIS A 160 -8.32 -11.51 -10.56
N GLU A 161 -7.24 -11.00 -9.97
CA GLU A 161 -6.37 -9.98 -10.54
C GLU A 161 -5.67 -10.45 -11.82
N SER A 162 -5.19 -11.70 -11.81
CA SER A 162 -4.63 -12.35 -12.98
C SER A 162 -5.67 -12.49 -14.09
N CYS A 163 -6.90 -12.91 -13.77
CA CYS A 163 -7.98 -12.98 -14.75
C CYS A 163 -8.32 -11.63 -15.36
N ILE A 164 -8.38 -10.54 -14.56
CA ILE A 164 -8.60 -9.19 -15.10
C ILE A 164 -7.50 -8.85 -16.11
N SER A 165 -6.24 -9.06 -15.73
CA SER A 165 -5.08 -8.83 -16.61
C SER A 165 -5.23 -9.57 -17.93
N PHE A 166 -5.57 -10.87 -17.90
CA PHE A 166 -5.75 -11.70 -19.10
C PHE A 166 -6.93 -11.28 -19.99
N HIS A 167 -7.91 -10.58 -19.44
CA HIS A 167 -9.09 -10.11 -20.18
C HIS A 167 -8.93 -8.69 -20.72
N LEU A 168 -7.86 -7.97 -20.37
CA LEU A 168 -7.55 -6.70 -21.00
C LEU A 168 -7.32 -6.92 -22.50
N SER A 169 -7.93 -6.06 -23.31
CA SER A 169 -7.82 -6.11 -24.77
C SER A 169 -7.79 -4.69 -25.30
N LEU A 170 -6.86 -4.43 -26.21
CA LEU A 170 -6.85 -3.17 -26.94
C LEU A 170 -7.84 -3.31 -28.10
N HIS A 171 -8.96 -2.59 -28.04
CA HIS A 171 -9.99 -2.67 -29.09
C HIS A 171 -9.76 -1.64 -30.21
N GLU A 172 -9.25 -0.47 -29.86
CA GLU A 172 -9.02 0.65 -30.77
C GLU A 172 -7.56 1.04 -30.79
N VAL A 173 -7.06 1.39 -31.98
CA VAL A 173 -5.67 1.77 -32.18
C VAL A 173 -5.58 3.29 -32.27
N SER A 174 -5.51 3.89 -31.09
CA SER A 174 -5.18 5.29 -30.89
C SER A 174 -4.07 5.39 -29.83
N PRO A 175 -3.29 6.48 -29.81
CA PRO A 175 -2.30 6.71 -28.76
C PRO A 175 -2.91 6.69 -27.35
N GLU A 176 -4.12 7.22 -27.21
CA GLU A 176 -4.85 7.30 -25.93
C GLU A 176 -5.31 5.91 -25.48
N SER A 177 -5.91 5.13 -26.38
CA SER A 177 -6.36 3.77 -26.10
C SER A 177 -5.19 2.85 -25.75
N TRP A 178 -4.05 3.00 -26.42
CA TRP A 178 -2.82 2.29 -26.07
C TRP A 178 -2.29 2.70 -24.70
N CYS A 179 -2.20 4.01 -24.42
CA CYS A 179 -1.71 4.50 -23.14
C CYS A 179 -2.58 3.96 -21.99
N LYS A 180 -3.91 3.98 -22.16
CA LYS A 180 -4.83 3.39 -21.19
C LYS A 180 -4.58 1.90 -20.99
N PHE A 181 -4.53 1.13 -22.07
CA PHE A 181 -4.25 -0.30 -22.01
C PHE A 181 -2.90 -0.60 -21.33
N ASP A 182 -1.84 0.11 -21.71
CA ASP A 182 -0.50 -0.05 -21.13
C ASP A 182 -0.50 0.27 -19.63
N ASN A 183 -1.18 1.34 -19.22
CA ASN A 183 -1.33 1.71 -17.81
C ASN A 183 -2.12 0.66 -17.03
N ASP A 184 -3.21 0.12 -17.58
CA ASP A 184 -4.00 -0.93 -16.95
C ASP A 184 -3.14 -2.19 -16.76
N VAL A 185 -2.37 -2.59 -17.78
CA VAL A 185 -1.47 -3.75 -17.67
C VAL A 185 -0.40 -3.54 -16.60
N ILE A 186 0.25 -2.37 -16.59
CA ILE A 186 1.25 -2.02 -15.57
C ILE A 186 0.63 -2.05 -14.17
N LEU A 187 -0.58 -1.50 -14.02
CA LEU A 187 -1.32 -1.46 -12.75
C LEU A 187 -1.58 -2.87 -12.24
N HIS A 188 -2.21 -3.74 -13.03
CA HIS A 188 -2.52 -5.10 -12.60
C HIS A 188 -1.25 -5.94 -12.36
N CYS A 189 -0.18 -5.73 -13.14
CA CYS A 189 1.13 -6.35 -12.85
C CYS A 189 1.68 -5.89 -11.49
N SER A 190 1.57 -4.60 -11.18
CA SER A 190 2.04 -4.03 -9.91
C SER A 190 1.26 -4.58 -8.71
N HIS A 191 -0.04 -4.84 -8.87
CA HIS A 191 -0.85 -5.47 -7.84
C HIS A 191 -0.36 -6.89 -7.54
N LEU A 192 0.02 -7.65 -8.56
CA LEU A 192 0.58 -9.00 -8.43
C LEU A 192 2.04 -9.03 -7.99
N TYR A 193 2.72 -7.88 -7.88
CA TYR A 193 4.12 -7.85 -7.46
C TYR A 193 4.32 -8.45 -6.06
N GLY A 194 5.36 -9.27 -5.90
CA GLY A 194 5.64 -10.04 -4.68
C GLY A 194 4.82 -11.32 -4.53
N THR A 195 3.95 -11.65 -5.49
CA THR A 195 3.15 -12.87 -5.48
C THR A 195 3.71 -13.94 -6.42
N HIS A 196 3.28 -15.19 -6.22
CA HIS A 196 3.62 -16.28 -7.12
C HIS A 196 2.95 -16.18 -8.51
N LEU A 197 1.96 -15.30 -8.66
CA LEU A 197 1.27 -15.01 -9.92
C LEU A 197 1.78 -13.77 -10.64
N TYR A 198 2.86 -13.14 -10.15
CA TYR A 198 3.52 -12.05 -10.87
C TYR A 198 3.99 -12.52 -12.26
N PRO A 199 3.57 -11.85 -13.36
CA PRO A 199 3.89 -12.30 -14.70
C PRO A 199 5.36 -12.06 -15.04
N LYS A 200 6.01 -13.07 -15.62
CA LYS A 200 7.37 -12.93 -16.17
C LYS A 200 7.35 -12.09 -17.45
N ASP A 201 8.46 -11.44 -17.79
CA ASP A 201 8.61 -10.62 -19.01
C ASP A 201 8.11 -11.31 -20.28
N LYS A 202 8.38 -12.62 -20.42
CA LYS A 202 7.88 -13.41 -21.55
C LYS A 202 6.35 -13.50 -21.55
N GLN A 203 5.73 -13.73 -20.39
CA GLN A 203 4.27 -13.79 -20.27
C GLN A 203 3.64 -12.43 -20.54
N ILE A 204 4.26 -11.33 -20.06
CA ILE A 204 3.83 -9.97 -20.40
C ILE A 204 3.92 -9.77 -21.91
N THR A 205 5.04 -10.13 -22.55
CA THR A 205 5.20 -9.99 -24.00
C THR A 205 4.16 -10.80 -24.79
N ASP A 206 3.94 -12.07 -24.40
CA ASP A 206 2.93 -12.94 -25.02
C ASP A 206 1.51 -12.38 -24.78
N PHE A 207 1.27 -11.70 -23.66
CA PHE A 207 0.01 -11.02 -23.36
C PHE A 207 -0.23 -9.81 -24.28
N TYR A 208 0.72 -8.88 -24.40
CA TYR A 208 0.62 -7.74 -25.33
C TYR A 208 0.40 -8.22 -26.78
N TRP A 209 1.01 -9.35 -27.14
CA TRP A 209 0.82 -9.99 -28.45
C TRP A 209 -0.62 -10.47 -28.66
N ALA A 210 -1.23 -11.09 -27.67
CA ALA A 210 -2.58 -11.65 -27.74
C ALA A 210 -3.69 -10.58 -27.61
N ALA A 211 -3.45 -9.53 -26.83
CA ALA A 211 -4.39 -8.45 -26.58
C ALA A 211 -4.45 -7.40 -27.71
N CYS A 212 -3.59 -7.56 -28.73
CA CYS A 212 -3.43 -6.60 -29.81
C CYS A 212 -4.43 -6.84 -30.97
N PRO A 213 -5.02 -5.77 -31.54
CA PRO A 213 -5.74 -5.82 -32.80
C PRO A 213 -4.88 -6.38 -33.94
N GLU A 214 -5.50 -7.18 -34.80
CA GLU A 214 -4.85 -7.83 -35.95
C GLU A 214 -4.02 -6.86 -36.81
N HIS A 215 -4.50 -5.64 -37.04
CA HIS A 215 -3.80 -4.68 -37.89
C HIS A 215 -2.51 -4.11 -37.25
N LEU A 216 -2.50 -3.87 -35.93
CA LEU A 216 -1.28 -3.48 -35.21
C LEU A 216 -0.27 -4.62 -35.21
N PHE A 217 -0.76 -5.84 -34.94
CA PHE A 217 0.04 -7.06 -35.01
C PHE A 217 0.72 -7.20 -36.38
N LEU A 218 -0.04 -7.02 -37.47
CA LEU A 218 0.51 -7.10 -38.83
C LEU A 218 1.57 -6.01 -39.07
N CYS A 219 1.32 -4.77 -38.63
CA CYS A 219 2.31 -3.69 -38.71
C CYS A 219 3.61 -4.02 -37.96
N LEU A 220 3.51 -4.62 -36.78
CA LEU A 220 4.66 -5.02 -35.96
C LEU A 220 5.42 -6.19 -36.55
N VAL A 221 4.70 -7.20 -37.04
CA VAL A 221 5.30 -8.32 -37.77
C VAL A 221 6.07 -7.82 -38.99
N ASP A 222 5.51 -6.88 -39.76
CA ASP A 222 6.19 -6.37 -40.95
C ASP A 222 7.42 -5.51 -40.62
N LYS A 223 7.37 -4.70 -39.55
CA LYS A 223 8.55 -3.96 -39.06
C LYS A 223 9.63 -4.90 -38.51
N CYS A 224 9.25 -5.95 -37.79
CA CYS A 224 10.19 -6.88 -37.17
C CYS A 224 10.66 -8.01 -38.11
N LYS A 225 9.95 -8.28 -39.22
CA LYS A 225 10.44 -9.14 -40.32
C LYS A 225 11.75 -8.62 -40.90
N VAL A 226 11.94 -7.29 -40.93
CA VAL A 226 13.20 -6.67 -41.34
C VAL A 226 14.36 -7.05 -40.40
N GLN A 227 14.07 -7.39 -39.15
CA GLN A 227 15.07 -7.69 -38.10
C GLN A 227 15.11 -9.17 -37.69
N MET A 228 14.27 -10.06 -38.26
CA MET A 228 14.15 -11.49 -37.93
C MET A 228 14.11 -11.81 -36.41
N ARG A 229 13.46 -10.96 -35.61
CA ARG A 229 13.34 -11.16 -34.15
C ARG A 229 11.90 -11.00 -33.69
N ARG A 230 11.56 -11.62 -32.55
CA ARG A 230 10.29 -11.33 -31.86
C ARG A 230 10.30 -9.87 -31.38
N PRO A 231 9.19 -9.12 -31.50
CA PRO A 231 9.14 -7.74 -31.05
C PRO A 231 9.21 -7.67 -29.53
N SER A 232 10.07 -6.79 -29.03
CA SER A 232 10.20 -6.43 -27.61
C SER A 232 9.16 -5.37 -27.20
N LEU A 233 8.91 -5.20 -25.90
CA LEU A 233 8.01 -4.15 -25.38
C LEU A 233 8.40 -2.73 -25.88
N SER A 234 9.69 -2.47 -26.10
CA SER A 234 10.15 -1.21 -26.69
C SER A 234 9.75 -1.06 -28.15
N ASP A 235 9.82 -2.13 -28.96
CA ASP A 235 9.38 -2.12 -30.36
C ASP A 235 7.87 -1.84 -30.46
N TRP A 236 7.09 -2.34 -29.49
CA TRP A 236 5.66 -2.07 -29.34
C TRP A 236 5.37 -0.58 -29.09
N ARG A 237 6.04 0.01 -28.10
CA ARG A 237 5.88 1.44 -27.75
C ARG A 237 6.23 2.35 -28.93
N GLU A 238 7.28 2.02 -29.68
CA GLU A 238 7.69 2.76 -30.87
C GLU A 238 6.65 2.67 -32.01
N CYS A 239 6.12 1.47 -32.27
CA CYS A 239 5.16 1.27 -33.37
C CYS A 239 3.86 2.04 -33.17
N VAL A 240 3.34 2.08 -31.95
CA VAL A 240 2.14 2.86 -31.65
C VAL A 240 2.42 4.37 -31.77
N GLY A 241 3.58 4.84 -31.31
CA GLY A 241 4.00 6.23 -31.50
C GLY A 241 4.00 6.65 -32.98
N THR A 242 4.50 5.79 -33.86
CA THR A 242 4.50 6.05 -35.32
C THR A 242 3.11 6.02 -35.95
N LEU A 243 2.21 5.15 -35.49
CA LEU A 243 0.83 5.07 -36.00
C LEU A 243 -0.01 6.26 -35.54
N GLY A 244 0.18 6.72 -34.30
CA GLY A 244 -0.42 7.95 -33.78
C GLY A 244 -0.05 9.19 -34.59
N ALA A 245 1.23 9.33 -34.96
CA ALA A 245 1.71 10.43 -35.79
C ALA A 245 1.16 10.38 -37.22
N SER A 246 0.97 9.18 -37.78
CA SER A 246 0.39 8.99 -39.12
C SER A 246 -1.11 9.27 -39.16
N LEU A 247 -1.86 8.92 -38.11
CA LEU A 247 -3.29 9.19 -38.01
C LEU A 247 -3.59 10.69 -37.76
N HIS A 248 -2.74 11.39 -37.00
CA HIS A 248 -2.84 12.85 -36.86
C HIS A 248 -2.50 13.60 -38.15
N SER A 249 -1.58 13.08 -38.96
CA SER A 249 -1.24 13.70 -40.25
C SER A 249 -2.37 13.56 -41.27
N ASN A 250 -3.08 12.43 -41.27
CA ASN A 250 -4.21 12.20 -42.18
C ASN A 250 -5.49 12.96 -41.77
N SER A 251 -5.68 13.25 -40.48
CA SER A 251 -6.83 14.05 -40.01
C SER A 251 -6.74 15.54 -40.33
N VAL A 252 -5.55 16.05 -40.68
CA VAL A 252 -5.35 17.46 -41.09
C VAL A 252 -5.59 17.64 -42.59
N GLU A 253 -5.46 16.57 -43.39
CA GLU A 253 -5.68 16.63 -44.85
C GLU A 253 -7.15 16.42 -45.28
N GLU A 254 -8.02 15.82 -44.46
CA GLU A 254 -9.46 15.64 -44.81
C GLU A 254 -10.35 16.87 -44.55
N HIS A 255 -9.79 17.99 -44.10
CA HIS A 255 -10.50 19.27 -43.88
C HIS A 255 -9.89 20.48 -44.61
N SER A 256 -9.12 20.26 -45.69
CA SER A 256 -8.71 21.33 -46.61
C SER A 256 -9.38 21.22 -47.98
#